data_AF-Q5VVY2-F1
#
_entry.id   AF-Q5VVY2-F1
#
_cell.length_a   1.000
_cell.length_b   1.000
_cell.length_c   1.000
_cell.angle_alpha   90.00
_cell.angle_beta   90.00
_cell.angle_gamma   90.00
#
_symmetry.space_group_name_H-M   'P 1'
#
loop_
_entity.id
_entity.type
_entity.pdbx_description
1 polymer ?
#
loop_
_entity_poly.entity_id
_entity_poly.type
_entity_poly.pdbx_seq_one_letter_code
_entity_poly.pdbx_strand_id
1 'polypeptide(L)'
;MDNRKEPPFFNDDNMGPFYYRLHFCDTMELFIETLTGTCFELRVSPFETVISVKAKIRRLEGIPICRQHLIWNNMELENDYCLNDYNISEGCTLKLVLAMRGGPINTRRDLQIPR
;
A
#
# COMPACT_ATOMS: atom_id res chain seq x y z
N MET A 1 -27.48 18.93 -21.47
CA MET A 1 -27.94 18.79 -20.08
C MET A 1 -27.59 17.38 -19.63
N ASP A 2 -26.46 17.31 -18.92
CA ASP A 2 -26.12 16.32 -17.88
C ASP A 2 -26.00 14.84 -18.27
N ASN A 3 -24.80 14.52 -18.79
CA ASN A 3 -24.23 13.18 -18.80
C ASN A 3 -24.03 12.68 -17.36
N ARG A 4 -25.02 11.96 -16.82
CA ARG A 4 -24.82 11.12 -15.63
C ARG A 4 -24.54 9.69 -16.07
N LYS A 5 -23.27 9.45 -16.45
CA LYS A 5 -22.75 8.12 -16.72
C LYS A 5 -22.47 7.49 -15.36
N GLU A 6 -23.45 6.74 -14.88
CA GLU A 6 -23.35 5.93 -13.66
C GLU A 6 -22.10 5.03 -13.78
N PRO A 7 -21.22 4.98 -12.76
CA PRO A 7 -20.08 4.06 -12.82
C PRO A 7 -20.65 2.64 -12.92
N PRO A 8 -20.15 1.80 -13.86
CA PRO A 8 -20.68 0.47 -14.03
C PRO A 8 -20.50 -0.28 -12.72
N PHE A 9 -21.65 -0.66 -12.16
CA PHE A 9 -21.76 -1.59 -11.06
C PHE A 9 -20.80 -2.75 -11.31
N PHE A 10 -19.99 -2.99 -10.29
CA PHE A 10 -19.03 -4.08 -10.17
C PHE A 10 -19.76 -5.41 -10.43
N ASN A 11 -19.74 -5.89 -11.67
CA ASN A 11 -20.29 -7.18 -12.04
C ASN A 11 -19.23 -8.26 -11.76
N ASP A 12 -19.43 -8.99 -10.65
CA ASP A 12 -18.57 -10.04 -10.10
C ASP A 12 -18.68 -11.39 -10.84
N ASP A 13 -19.31 -11.44 -12.02
CA ASP A 13 -19.60 -12.69 -12.75
C ASP A 13 -18.80 -12.87 -14.05
N ASN A 14 -17.78 -12.05 -14.31
CA ASN A 14 -16.89 -12.24 -15.46
C ASN A 14 -15.40 -12.07 -15.10
N MET A 15 -14.97 -12.64 -13.98
CA MET A 15 -13.56 -12.79 -13.63
C MET A 15 -13.04 -14.06 -14.31
N GLY A 16 -12.81 -13.98 -15.62
CA GLY A 16 -12.38 -15.10 -16.45
C GLY A 16 -11.03 -15.72 -16.04
N PRO A 17 -10.61 -16.84 -16.65
CA PRO A 17 -9.40 -17.58 -16.28
C PRO A 17 -8.06 -16.85 -16.61
N PHE A 18 -8.08 -15.54 -16.85
CA PHE A 18 -6.94 -14.81 -17.43
C PHE A 18 -5.94 -14.28 -16.39
N TYR A 19 -6.19 -14.47 -15.09
CA TYR A 19 -5.32 -13.97 -14.01
C TYR A 19 -4.28 -15.00 -13.51
N TYR A 20 -4.33 -16.25 -13.96
CA TYR A 20 -3.31 -17.26 -13.59
C TYR A 20 -2.14 -17.34 -14.56
N ARG A 21 -2.11 -16.48 -15.58
CA ARG A 21 -0.92 -16.23 -16.39
C ARG A 21 -0.35 -14.86 -16.04
N LEU A 22 -0.14 -14.62 -14.74
CA LEU A 22 0.63 -13.47 -14.30
C LEU A 22 2.03 -13.64 -14.87
N HIS A 23 2.20 -13.05 -16.06
CA HIS A 23 3.46 -12.67 -16.62
C HIS A 23 4.32 -12.13 -15.49
N PHE A 24 5.60 -12.51 -15.53
CA PHE A 24 6.72 -11.86 -14.87
C PHE A 24 6.69 -10.34 -15.17
N CYS A 25 5.75 -9.60 -14.57
CA CYS A 25 5.72 -8.16 -14.62
C CYS A 25 6.86 -7.76 -13.70
N ASP A 26 7.97 -7.34 -14.30
CA ASP A 26 9.20 -6.85 -13.70
C ASP A 26 8.96 -6.37 -12.27
N THR A 27 9.25 -7.25 -11.31
CA THR A 27 9.15 -6.91 -9.89
C THR A 27 10.40 -6.13 -9.56
N MET A 28 10.24 -4.87 -9.23
CA MET A 28 11.32 -4.02 -8.76
C MET A 28 11.42 -4.06 -7.24
N GLU A 29 12.62 -3.79 -6.75
CA GLU A 29 12.94 -3.79 -5.33
C GLU A 29 13.04 -2.33 -4.87
N LEU A 30 12.23 -1.95 -3.88
CA LEU A 30 12.28 -0.64 -3.24
C LEU A 30 12.75 -0.78 -1.80
N PHE A 31 13.38 0.28 -1.28
CA PHE A 31 13.74 0.38 0.12
C PHE A 31 12.76 1.29 0.83
N ILE A 32 12.19 0.85 1.94
CA ILE A 32 11.33 1.68 2.79
C ILE A 32 12.09 2.02 4.05
N GLU A 33 12.44 3.30 4.21
CA GLU A 33 13.09 3.84 5.40
C GLU A 33 12.04 4.39 6.36
N THR A 34 11.95 3.80 7.55
CA THR A 34 11.09 4.28 8.63
C THR A 34 11.75 5.42 9.40
N LEU A 35 10.95 6.24 10.09
CA LEU A 35 11.48 7.28 10.99
C LEU A 35 12.38 6.76 12.11
N THR A 36 12.30 5.47 12.45
CA THR A 36 13.17 4.82 13.44
C THR A 36 14.55 4.48 12.88
N GLY A 37 14.82 4.78 11.60
CA GLY A 37 16.06 4.43 10.91
C GLY A 37 16.14 2.97 10.47
N THR A 38 15.02 2.24 10.55
CA THR A 38 14.93 0.87 10.04
C THR A 38 14.59 0.92 8.56
N CYS A 39 15.41 0.28 7.73
CA CYS A 39 15.15 0.09 6.31
C CYS A 39 14.75 -1.36 6.03
N PHE A 40 13.75 -1.56 5.17
CA PHE A 40 13.38 -2.89 4.70
C PHE A 40 13.15 -2.88 3.19
N GLU A 41 13.42 -4.02 2.55
CA GLU A 41 13.18 -4.24 1.14
C GLU A 41 11.70 -4.56 0.87
N LEU A 42 11.15 -3.99 -0.19
CA LEU A 42 9.78 -4.20 -0.62
C LEU A 42 9.71 -4.46 -2.11
N ARG A 43 9.21 -5.65 -2.46
CA ARG A 43 8.99 -6.07 -3.85
C ARG A 43 7.64 -5.58 -4.37
N VAL A 44 7.70 -4.71 -5.37
CA VAL A 44 6.54 -4.05 -5.97
C VAL A 44 6.69 -4.01 -7.49
N SER A 45 5.58 -3.85 -8.20
CA SER A 45 5.63 -3.58 -9.63
C SER A 45 5.58 -2.07 -9.89
N PRO A 46 6.23 -1.54 -10.93
CA PRO A 46 6.17 -0.10 -11.25
C PRO A 46 4.75 0.38 -11.58
N PHE A 47 3.89 -0.52 -12.03
CA PHE A 47 2.46 -0.27 -12.30
C PHE A 47 1.56 -0.41 -11.07
N GLU A 48 2.11 -0.77 -9.91
CA GLU A 48 1.35 -0.88 -8.67
C GLU A 48 1.02 0.51 -8.13
N THR A 49 -0.20 0.66 -7.61
CA THR A 49 -0.65 1.91 -6.97
C THR A 49 -0.03 2.06 -5.58
N VAL A 50 0.14 3.29 -5.13
CA VAL A 50 0.68 3.62 -3.81
C VAL A 50 -0.16 2.97 -2.69
N ILE A 51 -1.48 2.87 -2.85
CA ILE A 51 -2.34 2.17 -1.88
C ILE A 51 -2.01 0.68 -1.76
N SER A 52 -1.63 0.03 -2.85
CA SER A 52 -1.22 -1.38 -2.87
C SER A 52 0.11 -1.57 -2.14
N VAL A 53 1.06 -0.67 -2.36
CA VAL A 53 2.34 -0.61 -1.65
C VAL A 53 2.11 -0.47 -0.14
N LYS A 54 1.28 0.49 0.29
CA LYS A 54 0.91 0.66 1.72
C LYS A 54 0.22 -0.57 2.28
N ALA A 55 -0.59 -1.27 1.49
CA ALA A 55 -1.23 -2.51 1.91
C ALA A 55 -0.23 -3.65 2.12
N LYS A 56 0.88 -3.70 1.37
CA LYS A 56 1.98 -4.65 1.62
C LYS A 56 2.74 -4.28 2.88
N ILE A 57 3.07 -3.00 3.08
CA ILE A 57 3.70 -2.52 4.30
C ILE A 57 2.84 -2.85 5.53
N ARG A 58 1.51 -2.71 5.45
CA ARG A 58 0.60 -3.13 6.53
C ARG A 58 0.75 -4.61 6.88
N ARG A 59 0.95 -5.48 5.89
CA ARG A 59 1.10 -6.92 6.13
C ARG A 59 2.45 -7.26 6.78
N LEU A 60 3.50 -6.49 6.46
CA LEU A 60 4.84 -6.70 7.01
C LEU A 60 4.97 -6.11 8.42
N GLU A 61 4.61 -4.85 8.59
CA GLU A 61 4.81 -4.11 9.85
C GLU A 61 3.57 -4.07 10.75
N GLY A 62 2.40 -4.48 10.26
CA GLY A 62 1.13 -4.41 11.00
C GLY A 62 0.52 -3.01 11.10
N ILE A 63 1.09 -2.02 10.41
CA ILE A 63 0.69 -0.61 10.51
C ILE A 63 -0.52 -0.34 9.60
N PRO A 64 -1.63 0.27 10.07
CA PRO A 64 -2.78 0.56 9.23
C PRO A 64 -2.44 1.58 8.12
N ILE A 65 -2.95 1.34 6.90
CA ILE A 65 -2.68 2.15 5.68
C ILE A 65 -2.96 3.64 5.90
N CYS A 66 -4.03 3.97 6.62
CA CYS A 66 -4.43 5.34 6.93
C CYS A 66 -3.48 6.08 7.88
N ARG A 67 -2.50 5.40 8.48
CA ARG A 67 -1.41 6.03 9.23
C ARG A 67 -0.10 6.07 8.46
N GLN A 68 -0.04 5.51 7.25
CA GLN A 68 1.18 5.42 6.46
C GLN A 68 1.27 6.57 5.46
N HIS A 69 2.27 7.43 5.63
CA HIS A 69 2.64 8.48 4.67
C HIS A 69 3.95 8.08 4.01
N LEU A 70 3.90 7.80 2.71
CA LEU A 70 5.09 7.51 1.92
C LEU A 70 5.56 8.81 1.29
N ILE A 71 6.84 9.13 1.46
CA ILE A 71 7.46 10.36 0.99
C ILE A 71 8.60 10.00 0.04
N TRP A 72 8.56 10.58 -1.14
CA TRP A 72 9.58 10.46 -2.19
C TRP A 72 10.01 11.84 -2.65
N ASN A 73 11.32 12.12 -2.70
CA ASN A 73 11.84 13.41 -3.18
C ASN A 73 11.17 14.66 -2.53
N ASN A 74 10.86 14.59 -1.23
CA ASN A 74 10.14 15.63 -0.48
C ASN A 74 8.65 15.82 -0.87
N MET A 75 8.09 14.89 -1.66
CA MET A 75 6.68 14.84 -2.04
C MET A 75 6.00 13.64 -1.37
N GLU A 76 4.82 13.86 -0.80
CA GLU A 76 3.99 12.77 -0.31
C GLU A 76 3.31 12.06 -1.49
N LEU A 77 3.37 10.73 -1.48
CA LEU A 77 2.76 9.89 -2.49
C LEU A 77 1.25 9.71 -2.25
N GLU A 78 0.46 10.05 -3.25
CA GLU A 78 -0.99 9.92 -3.24
C GLU A 78 -1.44 8.50 -3.61
N ASN A 79 -2.52 8.03 -3.01
CA ASN A 79 -2.98 6.64 -3.08
C ASN A 79 -3.45 6.21 -4.48
N ASP A 80 -3.98 7.15 -5.26
CA ASP A 80 -4.56 6.93 -6.59
C ASP A 80 -3.51 6.83 -7.71
N TYR A 81 -2.25 7.22 -7.43
CA TYR A 81 -1.18 7.23 -8.41
C TYR A 81 -0.30 5.97 -8.32
N CYS A 82 0.33 5.63 -9.44
CA CYS A 82 1.27 4.51 -9.55
C CYS A 82 2.71 4.97 -9.28
N LEU A 83 3.57 4.03 -8.90
CA LEU A 83 4.99 4.31 -8.66
C LEU A 83 5.69 4.88 -9.91
N ASN A 84 5.34 4.39 -11.09
CA ASN A 84 5.87 4.88 -12.36
C ASN A 84 5.49 6.35 -12.65
N ASP A 85 4.35 6.84 -12.15
CA ASP A 85 3.92 8.23 -12.33
C ASP A 85 4.88 9.21 -11.61
N TYR A 86 5.38 8.79 -10.45
CA TYR A 86 6.39 9.51 -9.67
C TYR A 86 7.83 9.24 -10.12
N ASN A 87 8.01 8.51 -11.23
CA ASN A 87 9.31 8.13 -11.76
C ASN A 87 10.17 7.37 -10.72
N ILE A 88 9.52 6.55 -9.87
CA ILE A 88 10.15 5.70 -8.87
C ILE A 88 10.62 4.41 -9.57
N SER A 89 11.93 4.19 -9.55
CA SER A 89 12.60 3.03 -10.16
C SER A 89 13.06 2.03 -9.10
N GLU A 90 13.55 0.87 -9.56
CA GLU A 90 14.26 -0.08 -8.69
C GLU A 90 15.40 0.60 -7.90
N GLY A 91 15.63 0.13 -6.67
CA GLY A 91 16.64 0.65 -5.77
C GLY A 91 16.31 2.00 -5.12
N CYS A 92 15.15 2.60 -5.42
CA CYS A 92 14.75 3.85 -4.78
C CYS A 92 14.39 3.64 -3.29
N THR A 93 14.72 4.63 -2.46
CA THR A 93 14.40 4.63 -1.02
C THR A 93 13.27 5.59 -0.71
N LEU A 94 12.11 5.06 -0.32
CA LEU A 94 10.96 5.82 0.13
C LEU A 94 11.00 6.01 1.64
N LYS A 95 10.65 7.20 2.11
CA LYS A 95 10.54 7.48 3.55
C LYS A 95 9.13 7.19 4.02
N LEU A 96 8.98 6.34 5.02
CA LEU A 96 7.72 6.04 5.69
C LEU A 96 7.59 6.85 6.97
N VAL A 97 6.65 7.78 6.95
CA VAL A 97 6.22 8.59 8.10
C VAL A 97 4.92 8.06 8.63
N LEU A 98 4.81 7.96 9.96
CA LEU A 98 3.61 7.51 10.62
C LEU A 98 2.78 8.70 11.09
N ALA A 99 1.50 8.73 10.73
CA ALA A 99 0.54 9.64 11.33
C ALA A 99 0.41 9.28 12.81
N MET A 100 0.89 10.17 13.68
CA MET A 100 0.68 10.02 15.12
C MET A 100 -0.79 10.28 15.42
N ARG A 101 -1.55 9.21 15.71
CA ARG A 101 -2.84 9.33 16.37
C ARG A 101 -2.62 9.10 17.86
N GLY A 102 -2.70 10.16 18.65
CA GLY A 102 -2.90 10.05 20.10
C GLY A 102 -4.24 9.37 20.37
N GLY A 103 -4.22 8.12 20.84
CA GLY A 103 -5.41 7.35 21.20
C GLY A 103 -5.03 5.96 21.75
N PRO A 104 -5.75 5.45 22.76
CA PRO A 104 -5.23 4.47 23.72
C PRO A 104 -4.84 3.14 23.07
N ILE A 105 -3.63 2.69 23.41
CA ILE A 105 -3.13 1.34 23.18
C ILE A 105 -3.97 0.42 24.07
N ASN A 106 -5.08 -0.11 23.55
CA ASN A 106 -5.84 -1.14 24.25
C ASN A 106 -5.07 -2.47 24.16
N THR A 107 -4.10 -2.64 25.05
CA THR A 107 -3.69 -3.95 25.54
C THR A 107 -4.85 -4.56 26.32
N ARG A 108 -5.77 -5.26 25.64
CA ARG A 108 -6.61 -6.25 26.32
C ARG A 108 -6.55 -7.58 25.59
N ARG A 109 -5.44 -8.28 25.88
CA ARG A 109 -5.45 -9.73 26.04
C ARG A 109 -6.32 -10.02 27.26
N ASP A 110 -7.55 -10.44 27.05
CA ASP A 110 -8.24 -11.27 28.02
C ASP A 110 -8.93 -12.39 27.25
N LEU A 111 -8.22 -13.51 27.20
CA LEU A 111 -8.75 -14.80 26.79
C LEU A 111 -9.75 -15.21 27.87
N GLN A 112 -11.02 -14.88 27.68
CA GLN A 112 -12.10 -15.46 28.48
C GLN A 112 -12.20 -16.94 28.10
N ILE A 113 -11.57 -17.81 28.88
CA ILE A 113 -11.80 -19.26 28.86
C ILE A 113 -13.20 -19.50 29.45
N PRO A 114 -14.14 -20.15 28.73
CA PRO A 114 -15.43 -20.50 29.33
C PRO A 114 -15.26 -21.61 30.37
N ARG A 115 -16.02 -21.48 31.47
CA ARG A 115 -16.14 -22.46 32.55
C ARG A 115 -16.69 -23.80 32.07
#